data_AF-A0A2D7Y7D8-F1
#
_entry.id   AF-A0A2D7Y7D8-F1
#
_cell.length_a   1.000
_cell.length_b   1.000
_cell.length_c   1.000
_cell.angle_alpha   90.00
_cell.angle_beta   90.00
_cell.angle_gamma   90.00
#
_symmetry.space_group_name_H-M   'P 1'
#
loop_
_entity.id
_entity.type
_entity.pdbx_description
1 polymer ?
#
loop_
_entity_poly.entity_id
_entity_poly.type
_entity_poly.pdbx_seq_one_letter_code
_entity_poly.pdbx_strand_id
1 'polypeptide(L)'
;MMFFFVWVISAAVVTVSYLLEARRSDGAEAGAEALPALTDKLPHRLRRSPILALTAEDHYLRVHTEAGDALILMRLSDALAAVDALDGARTHRSWWVARAAVKGVSRGDGRAVLTLSNDLEAPVSRTYAPQLREAGWY
;
A
#
# COMPACT_ATOMS: atom_id res chain seq x y z
N MET A 1 -23.33 18.69 35.74
CA MET A 1 -22.36 19.53 35.00
C MET A 1 -21.14 18.77 34.45
N MET A 2 -20.87 17.50 34.83
CA MET A 2 -19.67 16.73 34.40
C MET A 2 -19.91 15.69 33.27
N PHE A 3 -21.15 15.51 32.78
CA PHE A 3 -21.47 14.47 31.77
C PHE A 3 -21.57 14.99 30.33
N PHE A 4 -21.61 16.30 30.13
CA PHE A 4 -21.74 16.92 28.81
C PHE A 4 -20.43 16.85 27.99
N PHE A 5 -19.28 16.98 28.66
CA PHE A 5 -17.96 16.91 28.01
C PHE A 5 -17.60 15.51 27.52
N VAL A 6 -18.09 14.45 28.17
CA VAL A 6 -17.85 13.06 27.73
C VAL A 6 -18.58 12.78 26.41
N TRP A 7 -19.80 13.28 26.25
CA TRP A 7 -20.57 13.11 25.01
C TRP A 7 -19.97 13.86 23.82
N VAL A 8 -19.41 15.05 24.02
CA VAL A 8 -18.76 15.83 22.96
C VAL A 8 -17.45 15.19 22.50
N ILE A 9 -16.66 14.63 23.43
CA ILE A 9 -15.39 13.97 23.10
C ILE A 9 -15.65 12.62 22.42
N SER A 10 -16.64 11.84 22.87
CA SER A 10 -17.04 10.61 22.19
C SER A 10 -17.64 10.86 20.80
N ALA A 11 -18.44 11.92 20.63
CA ALA A 11 -18.95 12.31 19.31
C ALA A 11 -17.83 12.77 18.36
N ALA A 12 -16.81 13.46 18.87
CA ALA A 12 -15.66 13.86 18.06
C ALA A 12 -14.79 12.66 17.64
N VAL A 13 -14.54 11.71 18.55
CA VAL A 13 -13.79 10.49 18.23
C VAL A 13 -14.59 9.62 17.25
N VAL A 14 -15.90 9.44 17.44
CA VAL A 14 -16.74 8.68 16.51
C VAL A 14 -16.82 9.40 15.16
N THR A 15 -16.96 10.73 15.10
CA THR A 15 -17.04 11.46 13.82
C THR A 15 -15.71 11.42 13.07
N VAL A 16 -14.57 11.57 13.77
CA VAL A 16 -13.24 11.44 13.15
C VAL A 16 -12.98 10.00 12.73
N SER A 17 -13.33 9.01 13.54
CA SER A 17 -13.24 7.60 13.15
C SER A 17 -14.15 7.28 11.98
N TYR A 18 -15.37 7.80 11.92
CA TYR A 18 -16.30 7.55 10.81
C TYR A 18 -15.88 8.28 9.53
N LEU A 19 -15.26 9.46 9.64
CA LEU A 19 -14.68 10.17 8.48
C LEU A 19 -13.38 9.51 7.99
N LEU A 20 -12.58 8.91 8.88
CA LEU A 20 -11.41 8.10 8.50
C LEU A 20 -11.82 6.73 7.93
N GLU A 21 -12.88 6.12 8.47
CA GLU A 21 -13.43 4.84 8.00
C GLU A 21 -14.18 5.01 6.68
N ALA A 22 -14.90 6.11 6.49
CA ALA A 22 -15.52 6.46 5.20
C ALA A 22 -14.45 6.68 4.12
N ARG A 23 -13.29 7.28 4.48
CA ARG A 23 -12.13 7.35 3.57
C ARG A 23 -11.43 6.01 3.32
N ARG A 24 -11.52 5.05 4.23
CA ARG A 24 -11.10 3.65 3.98
C ARG A 24 -12.10 2.89 3.12
N SER A 25 -13.38 3.25 3.22
CA SER A 25 -14.47 2.63 2.46
C SER A 25 -14.39 2.94 0.96
N ASP A 26 -13.78 4.07 0.57
CA ASP A 26 -13.41 4.37 -0.82
C ASP A 26 -12.31 3.43 -1.38
N GLY A 27 -11.62 2.65 -0.54
CA GLY A 27 -10.72 1.58 -0.98
C GLY A 27 -11.43 0.33 -1.50
N ALA A 28 -12.76 0.26 -1.37
CA ALA A 28 -13.56 -0.93 -1.65
C ALA A 28 -13.78 -1.23 -3.15
N GLU A 29 -13.47 -0.30 -4.06
CA GLU A 29 -13.57 -0.55 -5.52
C GLU A 29 -12.20 -0.54 -6.24
N ALA A 30 -11.09 -0.31 -5.53
CA ALA A 30 -9.76 -0.15 -6.10
C ALA A 30 -8.91 -1.44 -6.09
N GLY A 31 -9.55 -2.60 -6.01
CA GLY A 31 -8.94 -3.88 -6.38
C GLY A 31 -8.98 -4.06 -7.89
N ALA A 32 -8.34 -3.19 -8.66
CA ALA A 32 -8.11 -3.48 -10.08
C ALA A 32 -7.41 -4.84 -10.15
N GLU A 33 -7.89 -5.75 -10.99
CA GLU A 33 -7.56 -7.16 -10.88
C GLU A 33 -6.06 -7.40 -11.16
N ALA A 34 -5.26 -7.59 -10.10
CA ALA A 34 -3.94 -8.18 -10.26
C ALA A 34 -4.10 -9.52 -10.97
N LEU A 35 -3.28 -9.77 -11.99
CA LEU A 35 -3.47 -10.94 -12.87
C LEU A 35 -3.62 -12.22 -12.04
N PRO A 36 -4.44 -13.19 -12.49
CA PRO A 36 -4.62 -14.47 -11.81
C PRO A 36 -3.30 -15.18 -11.46
N ALA A 37 -2.23 -14.94 -12.22
CA ALA A 37 -0.90 -15.50 -11.96
C ALA A 37 -0.32 -15.12 -10.58
N LEU A 38 -0.58 -13.89 -10.09
CA LEU A 38 -0.17 -13.45 -8.76
C LEU A 38 -1.17 -13.92 -7.71
N THR A 39 -2.46 -13.66 -7.96
CA THR A 39 -3.54 -13.92 -7.00
C THR A 39 -3.74 -15.41 -6.72
N ASP A 40 -3.53 -16.29 -7.70
CA ASP A 40 -3.65 -17.74 -7.50
C ASP A 40 -2.55 -18.32 -6.60
N LYS A 41 -1.36 -17.69 -6.59
CA LYS A 41 -0.28 -18.11 -5.68
C LYS A 41 -0.51 -17.66 -4.24
N LEU A 42 -1.43 -16.73 -3.99
CA LEU A 42 -1.72 -16.25 -2.65
C LEU A 42 -2.64 -17.21 -1.87
N PRO A 43 -2.47 -17.30 -0.54
CA PRO A 43 -3.42 -17.96 0.35
C PRO A 43 -4.83 -17.39 0.17
N HIS A 44 -5.85 -18.24 0.23
CA HIS A 44 -7.25 -17.85 -0.05
C HIS A 44 -7.75 -16.63 0.73
N ARG A 45 -7.23 -16.42 1.95
CA ARG A 45 -7.57 -15.26 2.80
C ARG A 45 -7.11 -13.93 2.22
N LEU A 46 -5.98 -13.90 1.52
CA LEU A 46 -5.36 -12.68 0.99
C LEU A 46 -5.75 -12.39 -0.46
N ARG A 47 -6.31 -13.36 -1.18
CA ARG A 47 -6.66 -13.23 -2.62
C ARG A 47 -7.63 -12.09 -2.94
N ARG A 48 -8.46 -11.72 -1.96
CA ARG A 48 -9.47 -10.65 -2.09
C ARG A 48 -9.04 -9.34 -1.42
N SER A 49 -7.87 -9.33 -0.80
CA SER A 49 -7.38 -8.18 -0.05
C SER A 49 -6.58 -7.26 -0.99
N PRO A 50 -6.76 -5.93 -0.88
CA PRO A 50 -5.99 -4.98 -1.68
C PRO A 50 -4.49 -5.18 -1.45
N ILE A 51 -3.74 -5.20 -2.55
CA ILE A 51 -2.27 -5.28 -2.51
C ILE A 51 -1.71 -3.90 -2.22
N LEU A 52 -0.92 -3.81 -1.16
CA LEU A 52 -0.28 -2.57 -0.72
C LEU A 52 1.11 -2.39 -1.35
N ALA A 53 1.92 -3.44 -1.30
CA ALA A 53 3.28 -3.43 -1.82
C ALA A 53 3.77 -4.84 -2.14
N LEU A 54 4.79 -4.90 -3.01
CA LEU A 54 5.50 -6.12 -3.36
C LEU A 54 6.98 -5.93 -3.06
N THR A 55 7.57 -6.88 -2.34
CA THR A 55 8.98 -6.86 -1.95
C THR A 55 9.68 -8.12 -2.45
N ALA A 56 10.79 -7.95 -3.17
CA ALA A 56 11.59 -9.08 -3.63
C ALA A 56 12.57 -9.53 -2.55
N GLU A 57 12.49 -10.81 -2.18
CA GLU A 57 13.40 -11.51 -1.28
C GLU A 57 14.04 -12.66 -2.06
N ASP A 58 15.12 -12.35 -2.80
CA ASP A 58 15.82 -13.29 -3.69
C ASP A 58 14.91 -13.89 -4.78
N HIS A 59 14.55 -15.16 -4.63
CA HIS A 59 13.69 -15.91 -5.55
C HIS A 59 12.23 -15.91 -5.12
N TYR A 60 11.93 -15.28 -3.98
CA TYR A 60 10.60 -15.14 -3.43
C TYR A 60 10.11 -13.71 -3.54
N LEU A 61 8.80 -13.59 -3.57
CA LEU A 61 8.10 -12.31 -3.55
C LEU A 61 7.23 -12.27 -2.30
N ARG A 62 7.46 -11.27 -1.46
CA ARG A 62 6.56 -10.93 -0.37
C ARG A 62 5.49 -9.99 -0.90
N VAL A 63 4.25 -10.42 -0.81
CA VAL A 63 3.07 -9.64 -1.16
C VAL A 63 2.47 -9.11 0.12
N HIS A 64 2.50 -7.79 0.28
CA HIS A 64 1.87 -7.10 1.41
C HIS A 64 0.46 -6.72 1.00
N THR A 65 -0.52 -7.13 1.79
CA THR A 65 -1.94 -6.78 1.62
C THR A 65 -2.48 -6.17 2.91
N GLU A 66 -3.69 -5.61 2.87
CA GLU A 66 -4.34 -5.11 4.09
C GLU A 66 -4.64 -6.21 5.12
N ALA A 67 -4.88 -7.45 4.67
CA ALA A 67 -5.17 -8.58 5.55
C ALA A 67 -3.92 -9.31 6.07
N GLY A 68 -2.72 -8.84 5.73
CA GLY A 68 -1.44 -9.43 6.09
C GLY A 68 -0.51 -9.61 4.89
N ASP A 69 0.59 -10.33 5.09
CA ASP A 69 1.55 -10.63 4.04
C ASP A 69 1.65 -12.13 3.73
N ALA A 70 2.09 -12.44 2.51
CA ALA A 70 2.45 -13.80 2.12
C ALA A 70 3.70 -13.81 1.25
N LEU A 71 4.50 -14.86 1.44
CA LEU A 71 5.67 -15.14 0.62
C LEU A 71 5.32 -16.18 -0.45
N ILE A 72 5.54 -15.84 -1.71
CA ILE A 72 5.27 -16.72 -2.85
C ILE A 72 6.53 -16.92 -3.70
N LEU A 73 6.63 -18.07 -4.36
CA LEU A 73 7.70 -18.33 -5.33
C LEU A 73 7.35 -17.66 -6.66
N MET A 74 7.85 -16.44 -6.84
CA MET A 74 7.66 -15.60 -8.03
C MET A 74 8.75 -14.53 -8.05
N ARG A 75 9.22 -14.14 -9.25
CA ARG A 75 10.15 -13.01 -9.37
C ARG A 75 9.39 -11.71 -9.42
N LEU A 76 9.99 -10.64 -8.88
CA LEU A 76 9.38 -9.30 -8.95
C LEU A 76 9.13 -8.83 -10.38
N SER A 77 10.00 -9.16 -11.34
CA SER A 77 9.78 -8.78 -12.74
C SER A 77 8.49 -9.36 -13.31
N ASP A 78 8.18 -10.62 -13.00
CA ASP A 78 6.93 -11.27 -13.43
C ASP A 78 5.73 -10.68 -12.69
N ALA A 79 5.92 -10.39 -11.39
CA ALA A 79 4.89 -9.74 -10.59
C ALA A 79 4.56 -8.32 -11.07
N LEU A 80 5.56 -7.57 -11.54
CA LEU A 80 5.37 -6.23 -12.13
C LEU A 80 4.46 -6.31 -13.36
N ALA A 81 4.64 -7.31 -14.22
CA ALA A 81 3.72 -7.55 -15.34
C ALA A 81 2.30 -7.91 -14.86
N ALA A 82 2.19 -8.61 -13.73
CA ALA A 82 0.91 -8.97 -13.13
C ALA A 82 0.17 -7.80 -12.48
N VAL A 83 0.88 -6.75 -12.06
CA VAL A 83 0.31 -5.55 -11.44
C VAL A 83 0.42 -4.31 -12.35
N ASP A 84 0.72 -4.48 -13.63
CA ASP A 84 0.83 -3.37 -14.58
C ASP A 84 -0.51 -2.64 -14.78
N ALA A 85 -1.62 -3.38 -14.63
CA ALA A 85 -2.97 -2.82 -14.63
C ALA A 85 -3.35 -2.10 -13.31
N LEU A 86 -2.56 -2.26 -12.25
CA LEU A 86 -2.78 -1.57 -10.98
C LEU A 86 -2.14 -0.18 -11.01
N ASP A 87 -2.80 0.80 -10.39
CA ASP A 87 -2.18 2.10 -10.14
C ASP A 87 -1.12 1.96 -9.01
N GLY A 88 0.11 1.72 -9.43
CA GLY A 88 1.26 1.64 -8.57
C GLY A 88 2.56 1.85 -9.33
N ALA A 89 3.65 1.96 -8.60
CA ALA A 89 4.95 2.26 -9.17
C ALA A 89 6.07 1.46 -8.51
N ARG A 90 7.11 1.21 -9.30
CA ARG A 90 8.35 0.63 -8.81
C ARG A 90 9.17 1.70 -8.10
N THR A 91 9.36 1.55 -6.79
CA THR A 91 10.10 2.51 -5.96
C THR A 91 11.57 2.13 -5.78
N HIS A 92 11.85 0.83 -5.87
CA HIS A 92 13.20 0.28 -5.79
C HIS A 92 13.33 -0.92 -6.73
N ARG A 93 14.56 -1.36 -7.01
CA ARG A 93 14.77 -2.57 -7.82
C ARG A 93 14.13 -3.84 -7.21
N SER A 94 13.85 -3.80 -5.91
CA SER A 94 13.22 -4.90 -5.16
C SER A 94 11.84 -4.51 -4.62
N TRP A 95 11.27 -3.38 -5.02
CA TRP A 95 10.01 -2.88 -4.47
C TRP A 95 9.07 -2.36 -5.54
N TRP A 96 7.80 -2.69 -5.38
CA TRP A 96 6.67 -2.03 -6.02
C TRP A 96 5.65 -1.64 -4.96
N VAL A 97 4.99 -0.51 -5.14
CA VAL A 97 4.04 0.04 -4.19
C VAL A 97 2.78 0.47 -4.93
N ALA A 98 1.61 0.12 -4.41
CA ALA A 98 0.34 0.62 -4.90
C ALA A 98 0.16 2.08 -4.47
N ARG A 99 -0.33 2.94 -5.37
CA ARG A 99 -0.50 4.37 -5.06
C ARG A 99 -1.48 4.59 -3.91
N ALA A 100 -2.60 3.85 -3.93
CA ALA A 100 -3.62 3.90 -2.89
C ALA A 100 -3.10 3.48 -1.50
N ALA A 101 -1.98 2.75 -1.44
CA ALA A 101 -1.38 2.31 -0.18
C ALA A 101 -0.47 3.37 0.46
N VAL A 102 -0.12 4.44 -0.23
CA VAL A 102 0.80 5.47 0.29
C VAL A 102 0.04 6.43 1.22
N LYS A 103 0.40 6.41 2.49
CA LYS A 103 -0.15 7.26 3.56
C LYS A 103 0.65 8.56 3.73
N GLY A 104 1.95 8.53 3.44
CA GLY A 104 2.82 9.69 3.58
C GLY A 104 4.15 9.49 2.87
N VAL A 105 4.87 10.60 2.70
CA VAL A 105 6.22 10.58 2.13
C VAL A 105 7.14 11.43 2.98
N SER A 106 8.30 10.84 3.31
CA SER A 106 9.40 11.53 3.96
C SER A 106 10.54 11.74 2.99
N ARG A 107 11.11 12.96 2.97
CA ARG A 107 12.28 13.36 2.19
C ARG A 107 13.40 13.76 3.15
N GLY A 108 14.54 13.10 3.08
CA GLY A 108 15.70 13.40 3.93
C GLY A 108 17.02 12.93 3.29
N ASP A 109 18.09 13.70 3.42
CA ASP A 109 19.45 13.36 2.94
C ASP A 109 19.51 12.85 1.49
N GLY A 110 18.69 13.43 0.60
CA GLY A 110 18.63 13.04 -0.82
C GLY A 110 17.99 11.66 -1.06
N ARG A 111 17.32 11.09 -0.06
CA ARG A 111 16.52 9.87 -0.14
C ARG A 111 15.05 10.21 0.10
N ALA A 112 14.17 9.44 -0.52
CA ALA A 112 12.74 9.49 -0.26
C ALA A 112 12.28 8.13 0.27
N VAL A 113 11.33 8.16 1.20
CA VAL A 113 10.73 6.97 1.81
C VAL A 113 9.22 7.17 1.77
N LEU A 114 8.50 6.18 1.25
CA LEU A 114 7.04 6.17 1.27
C LEU A 114 6.58 5.38 2.51
N THR A 115 5.72 5.97 3.32
CA THR A 115 5.06 5.29 4.42
C THR A 115 3.72 4.76 3.93
N LEU A 116 3.49 3.46 4.10
CA LEU A 116 2.28 2.78 3.64
C LEU A 116 1.19 2.75 4.72
N SER A 117 -0.03 2.35 4.34
CA SER A 117 -1.19 2.21 5.24
C SER A 117 -0.97 1.23 6.40
N ASN A 118 -0.11 0.23 6.22
CA ASN A 118 0.30 -0.72 7.25
C ASN A 118 1.55 -0.28 8.04
N ASP A 119 1.89 1.02 7.96
CA ASP A 119 3.08 1.64 8.55
C ASP A 119 4.42 1.05 8.06
N LEU A 120 4.40 0.28 6.95
CA LEU A 120 5.60 -0.19 6.28
C LEU A 120 6.28 0.97 5.54
N GLU A 121 7.61 1.00 5.58
CA GLU A 121 8.41 2.01 4.89
C GLU A 121 9.04 1.44 3.62
N ALA A 122 8.60 1.94 2.46
CA ALA A 122 9.13 1.58 1.16
C ALA A 122 10.21 2.58 0.72
N PRO A 123 11.48 2.15 0.56
CA PRO A 123 12.55 3.05 0.14
C PRO A 123 12.41 3.42 -1.34
N VAL A 124 12.65 4.69 -1.67
CA VAL A 124 12.73 5.16 -3.05
C VAL A 124 14.19 5.28 -3.46
N SER A 125 14.56 4.55 -4.51
CA SER A 125 15.91 4.64 -5.08
C SER A 125 16.09 5.95 -5.85
N ARG A 126 17.34 6.42 -5.95
CA ARG A 126 17.70 7.60 -6.76
C ARG A 126 17.33 7.44 -8.23
N THR A 127 17.31 6.21 -8.75
CA THR A 127 16.94 5.91 -10.13
C THR A 127 15.44 6.07 -10.38
N TYR A 128 14.60 5.69 -9.41
CA TYR A 128 13.14 5.77 -9.54
C TYR A 128 12.55 7.09 -9.02
N ALA A 129 13.31 7.84 -8.22
CA ALA A 129 12.88 9.12 -7.65
C ALA A 129 12.41 10.15 -8.69
N PRO A 130 13.08 10.37 -9.85
CA PRO A 130 12.60 11.31 -10.85
C PRO A 130 11.21 10.94 -11.38
N GLN A 131 11.04 9.67 -11.77
CA GLN A 131 9.77 9.16 -12.31
C GLN A 131 8.61 9.32 -11.30
N LEU A 132 8.85 9.03 -10.02
CA LEU A 132 7.82 9.18 -8.99
C LEU A 132 7.45 10.65 -8.73
N ARG A 133 8.43 11.56 -8.82
CA ARG A 133 8.19 13.02 -8.70
C ARG A 133 7.36 13.54 -9.87
N GLU A 134 7.70 13.13 -11.09
CA GLU A 134 6.94 13.49 -12.30
C GLU A 134 5.52 12.93 -12.25
N ALA A 135 5.35 11.71 -11.71
CA ALA A 135 4.06 11.07 -11.51
C ALA A 135 3.29 11.58 -10.26
N GLY A 136 3.75 12.66 -9.63
CA GLY A 136 3.05 13.35 -8.54
C GLY A 136 2.91 12.54 -7.25
N TRP A 137 3.80 11.58 -7.00
CA TRP A 137 3.76 10.79 -5.76
C TRP A 137 4.17 11.63 -4.54
N TYR A 138 5.03 12.64 -4.74
CA TYR A 138 5.53 13.56 -3.72
C TYR A 138 6.29 14.74 -4.32
#